data_AF-A0A7W6KB72-F1
#
_entry.id   AF-A0A7W6KB72-F1
#
_cell.length_a   1.000
_cell.length_b   1.000
_cell.length_c   1.000
_cell.angle_alpha   90.00
_cell.angle_beta   90.00
_cell.angle_gamma   90.00
#
_symmetry.space_group_name_H-M   'P 1'
#
loop_
_entity.id
_entity.type
_entity.pdbx_description
1 polymer ?
#
loop_
_entity_poly.entity_id
_entity_poly.type
_entity_poly.pdbx_seq_one_letter_code
_entity_poly.pdbx_strand_id
1 'polypeptide(L)'
;MDNKIKAILFEIIANNGKVGKLKHYGLSYRQGADLIEDSIKNGDLTDAQEMIKLTEKGQAFLKANHHLIKETDKSKWIDLDFKNKMRQIDKDEVFLPSRKELKFLKKLL
;
A
#
# COMPACT_ATOMS: atom_id res chain seq x y z
N MET A 1 3.82 -3.87 20.49
CA MET A 1 3.27 -3.80 19.12
C MET A 1 2.59 -2.45 18.96
N ASP A 2 2.80 -1.73 17.86
CA ASP A 2 2.20 -0.42 17.67
C ASP A 2 0.67 -0.54 17.45
N ASN A 3 -0.13 0.11 18.29
CA ASN A 3 -1.59 0.11 18.20
C ASN A 3 -2.08 0.60 16.84
N LYS A 4 -1.32 1.48 16.17
CA LYS A 4 -1.61 1.96 14.82
C LYS A 4 -1.53 0.84 13.79
N ILE A 5 -0.48 0.03 13.85
CA ILE A 5 -0.28 -1.10 12.93
C ILE A 5 -1.42 -2.12 13.08
N LYS A 6 -1.79 -2.42 14.31
CA LYS A 6 -2.91 -3.33 14.61
C LYS A 6 -4.24 -2.77 14.07
N ALA A 7 -4.50 -1.47 14.27
CA ALA A 7 -5.68 -0.81 13.75
C ALA A 7 -5.73 -0.85 12.20
N ILE A 8 -4.60 -0.62 11.52
CA ILE A 8 -4.51 -0.71 10.05
C ILE A 8 -4.79 -2.13 9.57
N LEU A 9 -4.22 -3.16 10.21
CA LEU A 9 -4.52 -4.56 9.87
C LEU A 9 -6.02 -4.84 9.98
N PHE A 10 -6.65 -4.39 11.07
CA PHE A 10 -8.07 -4.63 11.31
C PHE A 10 -8.94 -3.89 10.29
N GLU A 11 -8.58 -2.68 9.90
CA GLU A 11 -9.24 -1.94 8.81
C GLU A 11 -9.12 -2.66 7.46
N ILE A 12 -7.96 -3.26 7.18
CA ILE A 12 -7.75 -4.08 5.97
C ILE A 12 -8.68 -5.30 6.01
N ILE A 13 -8.73 -6.02 7.12
CA ILE A 13 -9.58 -7.21 7.27
C ILE A 13 -11.07 -6.83 7.19
N ALA A 14 -11.49 -5.75 7.85
CA ALA A 14 -12.87 -5.25 7.82
C ALA A 14 -13.35 -4.93 6.41
N ASN A 15 -12.47 -4.37 5.58
CA ASN A 15 -12.81 -3.93 4.23
C ASN A 15 -12.44 -4.96 3.13
N ASN A 16 -12.06 -6.20 3.50
CA ASN A 16 -11.52 -7.20 2.56
C ASN A 16 -10.39 -6.62 1.67
N GLY A 17 -9.55 -5.77 2.26
CA GLY A 17 -8.49 -5.05 1.60
C GLY A 17 -7.26 -5.91 1.33
N LYS A 18 -6.38 -5.41 0.45
CA LYS A 18 -5.09 -6.06 0.17
C LYS A 18 -4.12 -5.86 1.32
N VAL A 19 -3.62 -6.98 1.89
CA VAL A 19 -2.59 -7.02 2.95
C VAL A 19 -1.29 -6.31 2.53
N GLY A 20 -1.06 -6.16 1.22
CA GLY A 20 0.04 -5.35 0.67
C GLY A 20 0.09 -3.91 1.20
N LYS A 21 -1.04 -3.35 1.68
CA LYS A 21 -1.06 -2.03 2.32
C LYS A 21 -0.17 -1.95 3.56
N LEU A 22 0.06 -3.05 4.28
CA LEU A 22 0.93 -3.09 5.46
C LEU A 22 2.41 -2.83 5.12
N LYS A 23 2.85 -3.12 3.88
CA LYS A 23 4.21 -2.79 3.43
C LYS A 23 4.49 -1.31 3.42
N HIS A 24 3.49 -0.47 3.15
CA HIS A 24 3.64 0.99 3.21
C HIS A 24 3.94 1.49 4.63
N TYR A 25 3.64 0.67 5.64
CA TYR A 25 3.94 0.93 7.05
C TYR A 25 5.19 0.18 7.53
N GLY A 26 6.00 -0.36 6.62
CA GLY A 26 7.28 -1.01 6.94
C GLY A 26 7.17 -2.45 7.42
N LEU A 27 5.99 -3.09 7.34
CA LEU A 27 5.81 -4.48 7.74
C LEU A 27 6.17 -5.44 6.62
N SER A 28 6.97 -6.46 6.96
CA SER A 28 7.16 -7.63 6.11
C SER A 28 5.92 -8.53 6.13
N TYR A 29 5.78 -9.39 5.11
CA TYR A 29 4.69 -10.37 5.07
C TYR A 29 4.71 -11.31 6.28
N ARG A 30 5.90 -11.70 6.75
CA ARG A 30 6.06 -12.57 7.91
C ARG A 30 5.52 -11.90 9.17
N GLN A 31 5.93 -10.66 9.43
CA GLN A 31 5.44 -9.89 10.58
C GLN A 31 3.92 -9.65 10.50
N GLY A 32 3.37 -9.49 9.29
CA GLY A 32 1.92 -9.42 9.08
C GLY A 32 1.21 -10.72 9.44
N ALA A 33 1.77 -11.87 9.07
CA ALA A 33 1.24 -13.18 9.43
C ALA A 33 1.32 -13.43 10.94
N ASP A 34 2.46 -13.12 11.57
CA ASP A 34 2.65 -13.22 13.02
C ASP A 34 1.61 -12.35 13.76
N LEU A 35 1.38 -11.13 13.28
CA LEU A 35 0.38 -10.21 13.84
C LEU A 35 -1.07 -10.75 13.73
N ILE A 36 -1.40 -11.40 12.62
CA ILE A 36 -2.70 -12.05 12.42
C ILE A 36 -2.85 -13.21 13.41
N GLU A 37 -1.85 -14.07 13.53
CA GLU A 37 -1.87 -15.22 14.44
C GLU A 37 -2.04 -14.78 15.90
N ASP A 38 -1.27 -13.77 16.31
CA ASP A 38 -1.40 -13.17 17.64
C ASP A 38 -2.78 -12.56 17.86
N SER A 39 -3.38 -11.94 16.84
CA SER A 39 -4.71 -11.35 16.94
C SER A 39 -5.82 -12.40 17.01
N ILE A 40 -5.63 -13.57 16.39
CA ILE A 40 -6.52 -14.74 16.56
C ILE A 40 -6.40 -15.28 17.98
N LYS A 41 -5.18 -15.49 18.49
CA LYS A 41 -4.94 -15.96 19.88
C LYS A 41 -5.54 -15.03 20.92
N ASN A 42 -5.50 -13.72 20.66
CA ASN A 42 -6.06 -12.70 21.53
C ASN A 42 -7.60 -12.55 21.43
N GLY A 43 -8.26 -13.30 20.53
CA GLY A 43 -9.70 -13.25 20.31
C GLY A 43 -10.19 -11.98 19.62
N ASP A 44 -9.30 -11.23 18.98
CA ASP A 44 -9.67 -10.04 18.20
C ASP A 44 -10.08 -10.41 16.77
N LEU A 45 -9.54 -11.53 16.26
CA LEU A 45 -9.87 -12.14 14.98
C LEU A 45 -10.41 -13.56 15.18
N THR A 46 -11.24 -13.99 14.25
CA THR A 46 -11.70 -15.37 14.13
C THR A 46 -11.38 -15.91 12.74
N ASP A 47 -11.00 -17.18 12.68
CA ASP A 47 -10.90 -17.92 11.43
C ASP A 47 -12.22 -18.66 11.22
N ALA A 48 -13.13 -18.04 10.47
CA ALA A 48 -14.45 -18.58 10.20
C ALA A 48 -14.55 -18.91 8.71
N GLN A 49 -14.64 -20.21 8.39
CA GLN A 49 -14.82 -20.71 7.02
C GLN A 49 -13.68 -20.30 6.08
N GLU A 50 -12.43 -20.52 6.51
CA GLU A 50 -11.21 -20.16 5.75
C GLU A 50 -11.06 -18.65 5.49
N MET A 51 -11.83 -17.83 6.20
CA MET A 51 -11.76 -16.38 6.12
C MET A 51 -11.51 -15.79 7.51
N ILE A 52 -10.45 -15.01 7.59
CA ILE A 52 -10.13 -14.20 8.77
C ILE A 52 -11.15 -13.05 8.85
N LYS A 53 -11.86 -12.96 9.97
CA LYS A 53 -12.85 -11.91 10.25
C LYS A 53 -12.60 -11.28 11.61
N LEU A 54 -13.02 -10.03 11.78
CA LEU A 54 -13.01 -9.38 13.10
C LEU A 54 -14.10 -9.95 13.99
N THR A 55 -13.75 -10.23 15.24
CA THR A 55 -14.72 -10.47 16.30
C THR A 55 -15.35 -9.16 16.78
N GLU A 56 -16.38 -9.22 17.62
CA GLU A 56 -16.94 -8.02 18.26
C GLU A 56 -15.88 -7.21 19.01
N LYS A 57 -14.97 -7.90 19.69
CA LYS A 57 -13.82 -7.31 20.39
C LYS A 57 -12.88 -6.59 19.41
N GLY A 58 -12.54 -7.24 18.29
CA GLY A 58 -11.72 -6.64 17.24
C GLY A 58 -12.36 -5.41 16.60
N GLN A 59 -13.68 -5.45 16.37
CA GLN A 59 -14.43 -4.30 15.87
C GLN A 59 -14.47 -3.14 16.87
N ALA A 60 -14.65 -3.42 18.16
CA ALA A 60 -14.62 -2.41 19.21
C ALA A 60 -13.23 -1.74 19.28
N PHE A 61 -12.16 -2.54 19.22
CA PHE A 61 -10.79 -2.02 19.15
C PHE A 61 -10.59 -1.13 17.93
N LEU A 62 -11.04 -1.57 16.75
CA LEU A 62 -10.92 -0.81 15.51
C LEU A 62 -11.66 0.54 15.62
N LYS A 63 -12.90 0.56 16.13
CA LYS A 63 -13.66 1.80 16.31
C LYS A 63 -12.98 2.77 17.28
N ALA A 64 -12.47 2.27 18.42
CA ALA A 64 -11.78 3.10 19.40
C ALA A 64 -10.48 3.71 18.84
N ASN A 65 -9.80 2.97 17.96
CA ASN A 65 -8.49 3.35 17.40
C ASN A 65 -8.56 3.87 15.97
N HIS A 66 -9.75 4.10 15.41
CA HIS A 66 -9.90 4.53 14.02
C HIS A 66 -9.23 5.88 13.74
N HIS A 67 -9.11 6.72 14.77
CA HIS A 67 -8.37 7.99 14.72
C HIS A 67 -6.87 7.81 14.43
N LEU A 68 -6.26 6.66 14.75
CA LEU A 68 -4.86 6.35 14.44
C LEU A 68 -4.64 6.05 12.95
N ILE A 69 -5.70 5.65 12.25
CA ILE A 69 -5.69 5.27 10.83
C ILE A 69 -5.93 6.49 9.95
N LYS A 70 -6.85 7.38 10.34
CA LYS A 70 -7.13 8.61 9.59
C LYS A 70 -5.86 9.46 9.48
N GLU A 71 -5.27 9.49 8.29
CA GLU A 71 -4.26 10.47 7.95
C GLU A 71 -4.90 11.86 8.02
N THR A 72 -4.62 12.54 9.13
CA THR A 72 -5.01 13.93 9.37
C THR A 72 -4.11 14.90 8.59
N ASP A 73 -3.01 14.38 8.02
CA ASP A 73 -2.01 15.14 7.28
C ASP A 73 -2.40 15.24 5.80
N LYS A 74 -3.09 16.33 5.46
CA LYS A 74 -3.55 16.66 4.10
C LYS A 74 -2.41 16.68 3.06
N SER A 75 -1.15 16.77 3.50
CA SER A 75 0.03 16.76 2.63
C SER A 75 0.27 15.41 1.94
N LYS A 76 -0.27 14.30 2.49
CA LYS A 76 -0.14 12.94 1.92
C LYS A 76 -1.29 12.52 0.99
N TRP A 77 -2.34 13.34 0.86
CA TRP A 77 -3.43 13.07 -0.08
C TRP A 77 -3.02 13.19 -1.55
N ILE A 78 -1.93 13.90 -1.82
CA ILE A 78 -1.42 14.10 -3.17
C ILE A 78 -0.20 13.20 -3.33
N ASP A 79 -0.40 12.01 -3.89
CA ASP A 79 0.71 11.21 -4.43
C ASP A 79 1.26 11.94 -5.65
N LEU A 80 2.41 12.60 -5.51
CA LEU A 80 3.13 13.17 -6.63
C LEU A 80 3.62 12.03 -7.52
N ASP A 81 3.02 11.91 -8.72
CA ASP A 81 3.38 10.89 -9.70
C ASP A 81 4.74 11.20 -10.35
N PHE A 82 5.80 10.77 -9.69
CA PHE A 82 7.16 10.88 -10.21
C PHE A 82 7.44 9.92 -11.37
N LYS A 83 6.60 8.91 -11.62
CA LYS A 83 6.83 7.94 -12.70
C LYS A 83 6.57 8.55 -14.08
N ASN A 84 5.66 9.52 -14.16
CA ASN A 84 5.33 10.23 -15.39
C ASN A 84 6.06 11.57 -15.55
N LYS A 85 7.06 11.86 -14.71
CA LYS A 85 7.85 13.09 -14.85
C LYS A 85 8.73 12.97 -16.09
N MET A 86 8.36 13.68 -17.16
CA MET A 86 9.22 13.84 -18.34
C MET A 86 10.56 14.42 -17.87
N ARG A 87 11.65 13.73 -18.18
CA ARG A 87 13.00 14.25 -17.91
C ARG A 87 13.18 15.50 -18.77
N GLN A 88 13.53 16.63 -18.14
CA GLN A 88 13.99 17.78 -18.89
C GLN A 88 15.35 17.42 -19.49
N ILE A 89 15.40 17.38 -20.82
CA ILE A 89 16.64 17.21 -21.58
C ILE A 89 17.38 18.55 -21.50
N ASP A 90 18.65 18.52 -21.12
CA ASP A 90 19.48 19.73 -21.05
C ASP A 90 19.72 20.29 -22.47
N LYS A 91 19.92 21.60 -22.62
CA LYS A 91 20.13 22.23 -23.94
C LYS A 91 21.39 21.70 -24.63
N ASP A 92 22.35 21.21 -23.84
CA ASP A 92 23.62 20.67 -24.31
C ASP A 92 23.59 19.14 -24.47
N GLU A 93 22.44 18.49 -24.25
CA GLU A 93 22.31 17.04 -24.33
C GLU A 93 22.03 16.61 -25.78
N VAL A 94 23.07 16.07 -26.44
CA VAL A 94 22.96 15.53 -27.81
C VAL A 94 22.38 14.11 -27.75
N PHE A 95 21.09 13.99 -28.09
CA PHE A 95 20.42 12.69 -28.20
C PHE A 95 20.71 12.04 -29.56
N LEU A 96 21.41 10.90 -29.57
CA LEU A 96 21.68 10.08 -30.76
C LEU A 96 20.69 8.92 -30.83
N PRO A 97 19.59 9.03 -31.59
CA PRO A 97 18.58 7.97 -31.69
C PRO A 97 19.15 6.73 -32.40
N SER A 98 18.73 5.55 -31.95
CA SER A 98 19.09 4.31 -32.62
C SER A 98 18.36 4.18 -33.97
N ARG A 99 18.95 3.46 -34.94
CA ARG A 99 18.35 3.24 -36.28
C ARG A 99 16.93 2.63 -36.25
N LYS A 100 16.57 1.95 -35.15
CA LYS A 100 15.24 1.35 -34.95
C LYS A 100 14.17 2.36 -34.53
N GLU A 101 14.56 3.50 -33.94
CA GLU A 101 13.66 4.54 -33.43
C GLU A 101 13.33 5.62 -34.48
N LEU A 102 14.10 5.68 -35.57
CA LEU A 102 13.89 6.58 -36.70
C LEU A 102 12.76 6.09 -37.63
N LYS A 103 11.53 6.03 -37.12
CA LYS A 103 10.35 5.58 -37.89
C LYS A 103 10.02 6.47 -39.09
N PHE A 104 10.48 7.73 -39.11
CA PHE A 104 10.20 8.68 -40.19
C PHE A 104 11.12 8.52 -41.41
N LEU A 105 12.33 7.97 -41.26
CA LEU A 105 13.22 7.68 -42.40
C LEU A 105 12.75 6.49 -43.25
N LYS A 106 11.88 5.63 -42.70
CA LYS A 106 11.29 4.49 -43.44
C LYS A 106 10.29 4.90 -44.51
N LYS A 107 9.93 6.19 -44.61
CA LYS A 107 8.99 6.69 -45.63
C LYS A 107 9.69 7.20 -46.91
N LEU A 108 11.02 7.14 -46.97
CA LEU A 108 11.81 7.68 -48.09
C LEU A 108 12.61 6.62 -48.87
N LEU A 109 12.26 5.33 -48.71
CA LEU A 109 12.74 4.21 -49.51
C LEU A 109 11.56 3.51 -50.17
#